data_AF-N1ZZV9-F1
#
_entry.id   AF-N1ZZV9-F1
#
_cell.length_a   1.000
_cell.length_b   1.000
_cell.length_c   1.000
_cell.angle_alpha   90.00
_cell.angle_beta   90.00
_cell.angle_gamma   90.00
#
_symmetry.space_group_name_H-M   'P 1'
#
loop_
_entity.id
_entity.type
_entity.pdbx_description
1 polymer ?
#
loop_
_entity_poly.entity_id
_entity_poly.type
_entity_poly.pdbx_seq_one_letter_code
_entity_poly.pdbx_strand_id
1 'polypeptide(L)'
;MNYKELSLDELKKIAKEKGIIVGNSGQEKIIEKLKKNDLENSMQLLIDGSDIKGDISKDEINNDTIRNESKNSIENTKGNVIGAINDIVSDLEDFEESDEKDNSIEDIGMNEEVPCMSIQFGGIVYTSPITGATYKWHKIGDVEYLTIKELTSMNNSKPVFLNRPWIILQDIRAINKFRLMSKYEEVAKVNQLKKLFATGDNKLIEKTIESALKSGMREVVISKVRTMYNNGVLNNTHIIKLLEDKLRFEIASN
;
A
#
# COMPACT_ATOMS: atom_id res chain seq x y z
N MET A 1 25.50 -3.37 11.95
CA MET A 1 26.75 -3.54 11.18
C MET A 1 26.94 -2.30 10.29
N ASN A 2 28.16 -1.78 10.09
CA ASN A 2 28.37 -0.61 9.22
C ASN A 2 28.68 -1.06 7.78
N TYR A 3 27.64 -1.11 6.94
CA TYR A 3 27.75 -1.58 5.56
C TYR A 3 28.46 -0.61 4.60
N LYS A 4 28.74 0.63 5.03
CA LYS A 4 29.36 1.67 4.18
C LYS A 4 30.88 1.51 4.02
N GLU A 5 31.52 0.71 4.87
CA GLU A 5 32.98 0.50 4.87
C GLU A 5 33.39 -0.82 4.20
N LEU A 6 32.43 -1.60 3.70
CA LEU A 6 32.65 -2.92 3.12
C LEU A 6 32.77 -2.85 1.60
N SER A 7 33.62 -3.71 1.03
CA SER A 7 33.77 -3.86 -0.42
C SER A 7 32.55 -4.53 -1.06
N LEU A 8 32.39 -4.35 -2.37
CA LEU A 8 31.26 -4.92 -3.13
C LEU A 8 31.18 -6.45 -3.02
N ASP A 9 32.32 -7.13 -2.98
CA ASP A 9 32.38 -8.60 -2.88
C ASP A 9 31.98 -9.08 -1.47
N GLU A 10 32.39 -8.37 -0.42
CA GLU A 10 31.97 -8.64 0.96
C GLU A 10 30.47 -8.43 1.13
N LEU A 11 29.92 -7.36 0.55
CA LEU A 11 28.48 -7.07 0.60
C LEU A 11 27.66 -8.14 -0.12
N LYS A 12 28.13 -8.64 -1.28
CA LYS A 12 27.48 -9.76 -1.99
C LYS A 12 27.55 -11.06 -1.20
N LYS A 13 28.67 -11.32 -0.52
CA LYS A 13 28.83 -12.50 0.34
C LYS A 13 27.86 -12.47 1.52
N ILE A 14 27.77 -11.33 2.22
CA ILE A 14 26.83 -11.14 3.34
C ILE A 14 25.38 -11.25 2.87
N ALA A 15 25.05 -10.69 1.70
CA ALA A 15 23.72 -10.82 1.11
C ALA A 15 23.36 -12.28 0.83
N LYS A 16 24.29 -13.07 0.26
CA LYS A 16 24.09 -14.50 0.02
C LYS A 16 23.94 -15.30 1.32
N GLU A 17 24.72 -15.00 2.34
CA GLU A 17 24.60 -15.63 3.67
C GLU A 17 23.25 -15.33 4.35
N LYS A 18 22.69 -14.13 4.10
CA LYS A 18 21.35 -13.72 4.57
C LYS A 18 20.20 -14.14 3.64
N GLY A 19 20.48 -14.90 2.57
CA GLY A 19 19.46 -15.36 1.60
C GLY A 19 18.90 -14.26 0.68
N ILE A 20 19.58 -13.13 0.55
CA ILE A 20 19.16 -11.98 -0.25
C ILE A 20 19.74 -12.10 -1.67
N ILE A 21 18.88 -12.11 -2.68
CA ILE A 21 19.29 -12.14 -4.10
C ILE A 21 19.73 -10.74 -4.52
N VAL A 22 21.03 -10.60 -4.78
CA VAL A 22 21.66 -9.38 -5.29
C VAL A 22 22.19 -9.68 -6.69
N GLY A 23 21.49 -9.21 -7.73
CA GLY A 23 21.91 -9.36 -9.13
C GLY A 23 23.11 -8.46 -9.45
N ASN A 24 23.18 -7.94 -10.68
CA ASN A 24 24.19 -6.94 -11.05
C ASN A 24 23.85 -5.53 -10.49
N SER A 25 23.63 -5.46 -9.18
CA SER A 25 23.24 -4.24 -8.47
C SER A 25 24.48 -3.50 -7.94
N GLY A 26 24.45 -2.17 -8.00
CA GLY A 26 25.49 -1.31 -7.43
C GLY A 26 25.58 -1.42 -5.90
N GLN A 27 26.73 -1.01 -5.35
CA GLN A 27 27.05 -1.14 -3.92
C GLN A 27 25.98 -0.52 -3.01
N GLU A 28 25.46 0.66 -3.37
CA GLU A 28 24.43 1.36 -2.61
C GLU A 28 23.12 0.57 -2.51
N LYS A 29 22.67 -0.04 -3.63
CA LYS A 29 21.45 -0.86 -3.67
C LYS A 29 21.58 -2.14 -2.83
N ILE A 30 22.79 -2.73 -2.77
CA ILE A 30 23.05 -3.91 -1.93
C ILE A 30 23.03 -3.52 -0.44
N ILE A 31 23.62 -2.37 -0.09
CA ILE A 31 23.61 -1.85 1.28
C ILE A 31 22.18 -1.56 1.75
N GLU A 32 21.35 -0.99 0.89
CA GLU A 32 19.94 -0.70 1.20
C GLU A 32 19.15 -1.98 1.47
N LYS A 33 19.29 -3.00 0.60
CA LYS A 33 18.65 -4.31 0.80
C LYS A 33 19.08 -4.99 2.10
N LEU A 34 20.38 -4.93 2.44
CA LEU A 34 20.91 -5.48 3.69
C LEU A 34 20.34 -4.77 4.92
N LYS A 35 20.27 -3.43 4.90
CA LYS A 35 19.67 -2.66 6.00
C LYS A 35 18.19 -2.93 6.18
N LYS A 36 17.45 -3.08 5.07
CA LYS A 36 16.03 -3.42 5.11
C LYS A 36 15.80 -4.79 5.73
N ASN A 37 16.58 -5.80 5.33
CA ASN A 37 16.50 -7.14 5.89
C ASN A 37 16.87 -7.20 7.39
N ASP A 38 17.89 -6.46 7.82
CA ASP A 38 18.24 -6.36 9.23
C ASP A 38 17.14 -5.70 10.07
N LEU A 39 16.48 -4.68 9.51
CA LEU A 39 15.36 -4.00 10.18
C LEU A 39 14.15 -4.92 10.31
N GLU A 40 13.82 -5.66 9.26
CA GLU A 40 12.71 -6.64 9.25
C GLU A 40 12.96 -7.77 10.26
N ASN A 41 14.17 -8.34 10.28
CA ASN A 41 14.53 -9.38 11.27
C ASN A 41 14.50 -8.86 12.72
N SER A 42 14.94 -7.61 12.93
CA SER A 42 14.88 -6.97 14.26
C SER A 42 13.44 -6.75 14.71
N MET A 43 12.55 -6.35 13.80
CA MET A 43 11.12 -6.22 14.10
C MET A 43 10.45 -7.57 14.39
N GLN A 44 10.85 -8.64 13.68
CA GLN A 44 10.32 -9.99 13.91
C GLN A 44 10.68 -10.52 15.31
N LEU A 45 11.91 -10.27 15.78
CA LEU A 45 12.37 -10.66 17.12
C LEU A 45 11.64 -9.92 18.26
N LEU A 46 11.17 -8.70 18.01
CA LEU A 46 10.38 -7.93 18.98
C LEU A 46 8.93 -8.41 19.08
N ILE A 47 8.41 -9.08 18.05
CA ILE A 47 7.05 -9.62 18.01
C ILE A 47 7.01 -10.98 18.72
N ASP A 48 8.01 -11.84 18.48
CA ASP A 48 8.10 -13.17 19.11
C ASP A 48 8.52 -13.14 20.60
N GLY A 49 8.96 -11.99 21.12
CA GLY A 49 9.42 -11.82 22.50
C GLY A 49 8.34 -11.51 23.54
N SER A 50 7.05 -11.59 23.19
CA SER A 50 5.95 -11.34 24.12
C SER A 50 5.12 -12.59 24.40
N ASP A 51 5.43 -13.24 25.53
CA ASP A 51 4.60 -14.26 26.17
C ASP A 51 3.17 -13.75 26.40
N ILE A 52 2.21 -14.28 25.66
CA ILE A 52 0.81 -14.39 26.11
C ILE A 52 0.37 -15.84 25.87
N LYS A 53 0.75 -16.71 26.80
CA LYS A 53 -0.05 -17.91 27.11
C LYS A 53 -1.17 -17.48 28.05
N GLY A 54 -2.40 -17.54 27.56
CA GLY A 54 -3.61 -17.35 28.34
C GLY A 54 -4.77 -18.02 27.62
N ASP A 55 -5.22 -19.13 28.20
CA ASP A 55 -6.30 -20.04 27.79
C ASP A 55 -7.44 -19.44 26.96
N ILE A 56 -7.80 -20.12 25.87
CA ILE A 56 -9.20 -20.50 25.59
C ILE A 56 -9.19 -21.89 24.95
N SER A 57 -10.10 -22.70 25.47
CA SER A 57 -10.31 -24.14 25.35
C SER A 57 -10.52 -24.67 23.93
N LYS A 58 -9.99 -25.88 23.73
CA LYS A 58 -10.39 -26.86 22.72
C LYS A 58 -11.88 -27.17 22.88
N ASP A 59 -12.61 -27.23 21.77
CA ASP A 59 -13.65 -28.24 21.51
C ASP A 59 -13.93 -28.32 20.01
N GLU A 60 -14.38 -29.51 19.61
CA GLU A 60 -14.13 -30.21 18.34
C GLU A 60 -15.07 -29.82 17.20
N ILE A 61 -14.56 -29.85 15.95
CA ILE A 61 -15.28 -30.44 14.80
C ILE A 61 -14.26 -31.16 13.91
N ASN A 62 -14.32 -32.51 13.94
CA ASN A 62 -13.72 -33.41 12.95
C ASN A 62 -14.52 -33.38 11.64
N ASN A 63 -13.84 -33.41 10.50
CA ASN A 63 -14.14 -34.34 9.40
C ASN A 63 -13.00 -34.37 8.37
N ASP A 64 -12.44 -35.57 8.21
CA ASP A 64 -11.44 -35.95 7.21
C ASP A 64 -11.93 -35.74 5.77
N THR A 65 -11.07 -35.16 4.93
CA THR A 65 -10.55 -35.75 3.68
C THR A 65 -9.60 -34.72 3.04
N ILE A 66 -8.31 -34.80 3.37
CA ILE A 66 -7.25 -34.03 2.72
C ILE A 66 -6.45 -35.00 1.84
N ARG A 67 -6.56 -34.82 0.51
CA ARG A 67 -5.49 -35.18 -0.42
C ARG A 67 -4.69 -33.92 -0.74
N ASN A 68 -3.39 -34.08 -0.62
CA ASN A 68 -2.31 -33.13 -0.83
C ASN A 68 -2.49 -32.25 -2.06
N GLU A 69 -2.34 -30.93 -1.88
CA GLU A 69 -1.17 -30.16 -2.34
C GLU A 69 -1.28 -28.71 -1.82
N SER A 70 -0.13 -28.12 -1.48
CA SER A 70 0.07 -26.68 -1.21
C SER A 70 -0.52 -26.10 0.08
N LYS A 71 0.11 -26.43 1.23
CA LYS A 71 0.09 -25.57 2.43
C LYS A 71 1.45 -24.89 2.58
N ASN A 72 1.59 -23.68 2.03
CA ASN A 72 2.54 -22.66 2.50
C ASN A 72 2.14 -21.29 1.91
N SER A 73 0.94 -20.81 2.24
CA SER A 73 0.49 -19.46 1.90
C SER A 73 -0.77 -19.05 2.66
N ILE A 74 -0.93 -19.41 3.93
CA ILE A 74 -2.04 -18.92 4.73
C ILE A 74 -1.51 -18.57 6.12
N GLU A 75 -0.83 -17.43 6.20
CA GLU A 75 -0.68 -16.58 7.40
C GLU A 75 0.22 -15.40 7.03
N ASN A 76 -0.31 -14.44 6.27
CA ASN A 76 0.17 -13.04 6.22
C ASN A 76 -0.67 -12.11 5.30
N THR A 77 -1.93 -12.43 5.04
CA THR A 77 -2.85 -11.55 4.28
C THR A 77 -3.67 -10.64 5.22
N LYS A 78 -3.00 -9.86 6.06
CA LYS A 78 -3.48 -8.50 6.31
C LYS A 78 -2.95 -7.68 5.16
N GLY A 79 -3.71 -7.64 4.06
CA GLY A 79 -3.35 -6.94 2.83
C GLY A 79 -2.85 -5.53 3.15
N ASN A 80 -1.54 -5.34 3.08
CA ASN A 80 -0.93 -4.06 3.35
C ASN A 80 -1.21 -3.18 2.14
N VAL A 81 -2.37 -2.53 2.11
CA VAL A 81 -2.80 -1.57 1.07
C VAL A 81 -1.67 -0.59 0.74
N ILE A 82 -0.91 -0.22 1.76
CA ILE A 82 0.24 0.68 1.70
C ILE A 82 1.43 0.04 0.98
N GLY A 83 1.66 -1.25 1.19
CA GLY A 83 2.65 -2.04 0.45
C GLY A 83 2.29 -2.07 -1.02
N ALA A 84 1.05 -2.45 -1.35
CA ALA A 84 0.57 -2.49 -2.72
C ALA A 84 0.71 -1.13 -3.44
N ILE A 85 0.35 -0.02 -2.78
CA ILE A 85 0.53 1.33 -3.35
C ILE A 85 2.00 1.67 -3.56
N ASN A 86 2.86 1.39 -2.57
CA ASN A 86 4.28 1.70 -2.68
C ASN A 86 4.96 0.84 -3.74
N ASP A 87 4.60 -0.44 -3.84
CA ASP A 87 5.10 -1.34 -4.88
C ASP A 87 4.70 -0.80 -6.25
N ILE A 88 3.43 -0.41 -6.44
CA ILE A 88 2.95 0.24 -7.67
C ILE A 88 3.72 1.53 -7.97
N VAL A 89 3.94 2.39 -6.97
CA VAL A 89 4.61 3.70 -7.14
C VAL A 89 6.11 3.52 -7.40
N SER A 90 6.76 2.56 -6.75
CA SER A 90 8.16 2.23 -7.02
C SER A 90 8.34 1.60 -8.40
N ASP A 91 7.44 0.69 -8.80
CA ASP A 91 7.41 0.16 -10.16
C ASP A 91 7.24 1.32 -11.16
N LEU A 92 6.37 2.30 -10.87
CA LEU A 92 6.16 3.51 -11.67
C LEU A 92 7.37 4.47 -11.70
N GLU A 93 8.09 4.66 -10.60
CA GLU A 93 9.30 5.51 -10.53
C GLU A 93 10.43 4.90 -11.39
N ASP A 94 10.52 3.57 -11.46
CA ASP A 94 11.41 2.87 -12.39
C ASP A 94 10.99 3.05 -13.88
N PHE A 95 9.73 3.46 -14.15
CA PHE A 95 9.25 3.83 -15.50
C PHE A 95 9.48 5.31 -15.85
N GLU A 96 9.76 6.19 -14.88
CA GLU A 96 9.74 7.65 -15.06
C GLU A 96 11.09 8.26 -15.51
N GLU A 97 12.07 7.45 -15.92
CA GLU A 97 13.37 7.96 -16.41
C GLU A 97 13.43 8.24 -17.93
N SER A 98 12.30 8.23 -18.65
CA SER A 98 12.27 8.71 -20.04
C SER A 98 11.00 9.50 -20.38
N ASP A 99 11.16 10.77 -20.72
CA ASP A 99 10.15 11.62 -21.38
C ASP A 99 9.73 11.11 -22.78
N GLU A 100 10.32 10.01 -23.25
CA GLU A 100 9.85 9.24 -24.39
C GLU A 100 8.82 8.22 -23.91
N LYS A 101 7.62 8.22 -24.49
CA LYS A 101 6.65 7.14 -24.34
C LYS A 101 7.38 5.81 -24.52
N ASP A 102 7.55 5.07 -23.43
CA ASP A 102 8.03 3.71 -23.51
C ASP A 102 7.01 2.88 -24.29
N ASN A 103 7.31 2.63 -25.57
CA ASN A 103 6.50 1.79 -26.45
C ASN A 103 6.63 0.29 -26.09
N SER A 104 7.29 -0.06 -24.97
CA SER A 104 7.42 -1.44 -24.48
C SER A 104 6.27 -1.92 -23.60
N ILE A 105 5.39 -1.01 -23.13
CA ILE A 105 4.21 -1.40 -22.36
C ILE A 105 3.15 -1.93 -23.32
N GLU A 106 2.99 -3.26 -23.36
CA GLU A 106 1.90 -3.92 -24.11
C GLU A 106 0.54 -3.30 -23.72
N ASP A 107 -0.25 -2.94 -24.72
CA ASP A 107 -1.61 -2.42 -24.49
C ASP A 107 -2.47 -3.52 -23.85
N ILE A 108 -3.12 -3.18 -22.75
CA ILE A 108 -3.99 -4.09 -22.02
C ILE A 108 -5.32 -4.27 -22.77
N GLY A 109 -5.66 -5.52 -23.03
CA GLY A 109 -6.86 -5.93 -23.73
C GLY A 109 -8.14 -5.61 -22.97
N MET A 110 -9.23 -5.36 -23.70
CA MET A 110 -10.51 -4.91 -23.10
C MET A 110 -11.15 -5.95 -22.16
N ASN A 111 -10.85 -7.23 -22.37
CA ASN A 111 -11.39 -8.34 -21.57
C ASN A 111 -10.42 -8.81 -20.48
N GLU A 112 -9.21 -8.23 -20.40
CA GLU A 112 -8.27 -8.57 -19.32
C GLU A 112 -8.77 -8.02 -17.99
N GLU A 113 -8.70 -8.86 -16.96
CA GLU A 113 -9.08 -8.52 -15.60
C GLU A 113 -7.93 -7.84 -14.87
N VAL A 114 -8.27 -6.76 -14.17
CA VAL A 114 -7.35 -5.95 -13.38
C VAL A 114 -7.76 -6.08 -11.91
N PRO A 115 -6.83 -6.44 -11.01
CA PRO A 115 -7.11 -6.44 -9.58
C PRO A 115 -7.30 -5.01 -9.08
N CYS A 116 -8.44 -4.74 -8.45
CA CYS A 116 -8.85 -3.43 -7.97
C CYS A 116 -9.02 -3.47 -6.45
N MET A 117 -8.16 -2.77 -5.72
CA MET A 117 -8.15 -2.77 -4.26
C MET A 117 -8.92 -1.57 -3.69
N SER A 118 -9.81 -1.78 -2.73
CA SER A 118 -10.48 -0.68 -2.01
C SER A 118 -9.51 0.05 -1.08
N ILE A 119 -9.55 1.38 -1.12
CA ILE A 119 -8.87 2.25 -0.14
C ILE A 119 -9.85 3.05 0.71
N GLN A 120 -11.15 2.90 0.46
CA GLN A 120 -12.20 3.64 1.16
C GLN A 120 -12.57 2.99 2.49
N PHE A 121 -12.91 3.81 3.47
CA PHE A 121 -13.42 3.32 4.75
C PHE A 121 -14.87 2.82 4.60
N GLY A 122 -15.14 1.61 5.10
CA GLY A 122 -16.42 0.94 4.95
C GLY A 122 -16.54 0.17 3.63
N GLY A 123 -17.69 -0.47 3.44
CA GLY A 123 -17.97 -1.21 2.21
C GLY A 123 -18.38 -0.28 1.07
N ILE A 124 -17.87 -0.55 -0.13
CA ILE A 124 -18.25 0.15 -1.35
C ILE A 124 -18.83 -0.84 -2.36
N VAL A 125 -19.81 -0.37 -3.14
CA VAL A 125 -20.50 -1.18 -4.14
C VAL A 125 -20.54 -0.41 -5.45
N TYR A 126 -20.15 -1.07 -6.53
CA TYR A 126 -20.31 -0.58 -7.89
C TYR A 126 -21.23 -1.52 -8.66
N THR A 127 -22.24 -0.97 -9.32
CA THR A 127 -23.09 -1.69 -10.26
C THR A 127 -22.89 -1.12 -11.65
N SER A 128 -22.45 -1.96 -12.59
CA SER A 128 -22.20 -1.57 -13.97
C SER A 128 -23.51 -1.18 -14.65
N PRO A 129 -23.63 0.04 -15.21
CA PRO A 129 -24.82 0.45 -15.92
C PRO A 129 -25.00 -0.28 -17.26
N ILE A 130 -23.94 -0.89 -17.79
CA ILE A 130 -23.96 -1.57 -19.09
C ILE A 130 -24.29 -3.06 -18.93
N THR A 131 -23.65 -3.75 -17.99
CA THR A 131 -23.79 -5.20 -17.82
C THR A 131 -24.72 -5.58 -16.67
N GLY A 132 -25.02 -4.65 -15.76
CA GLY A 132 -25.74 -4.94 -14.51
C GLY A 132 -24.90 -5.68 -13.47
N ALA A 133 -23.64 -6.02 -13.78
CA ALA A 133 -22.73 -6.70 -12.84
C ALA A 133 -22.49 -5.83 -11.61
N THR A 134 -22.47 -6.45 -10.43
CA THR A 134 -22.26 -5.75 -9.15
C THR A 134 -20.98 -6.24 -8.47
N TYR A 135 -20.08 -5.32 -8.19
CA TYR A 135 -18.80 -5.52 -7.52
C TYR A 135 -18.86 -4.90 -6.13
N LYS A 136 -18.40 -5.65 -5.11
CA LYS A 136 -18.55 -5.25 -3.71
C LYS A 136 -17.23 -5.43 -2.99
N TRP A 137 -16.74 -4.35 -2.41
CA TRP A 137 -15.63 -4.39 -1.45
C TRP A 137 -16.23 -4.24 -0.07
N HIS A 138 -15.97 -5.17 0.84
CA HIS A 138 -16.57 -5.15 2.18
C HIS A 138 -15.80 -4.24 3.13
N LYS A 139 -14.49 -4.14 2.96
CA LYS A 139 -13.59 -3.34 3.78
C LYS A 139 -12.43 -2.79 2.96
N ILE A 140 -11.66 -1.91 3.60
CA ILE A 140 -10.39 -1.43 3.08
C ILE A 140 -9.44 -2.60 2.83
N GLY A 141 -8.77 -2.59 1.68
CA GLY A 141 -7.83 -3.61 1.24
C GLY A 141 -8.45 -4.84 0.60
N ASP A 142 -9.78 -4.95 0.55
CA ASP A 142 -10.43 -5.97 -0.28
C ASP A 142 -10.09 -5.73 -1.75
N VAL A 143 -10.02 -6.82 -2.52
CA VAL A 143 -9.67 -6.79 -3.94
C VAL A 143 -10.79 -7.44 -4.74
N GLU A 144 -11.22 -6.77 -5.80
CA GLU A 144 -12.15 -7.29 -6.79
C GLU A 144 -11.52 -7.23 -8.17
N TYR A 145 -11.89 -8.15 -9.06
CA TYR A 145 -11.32 -8.25 -10.40
C TYR A 145 -12.29 -7.68 -11.41
N LEU A 146 -11.86 -6.64 -12.13
CA LEU A 146 -12.68 -5.97 -13.13
C LEU A 146 -11.97 -5.96 -14.46
N THR A 147 -12.71 -6.25 -15.53
CA THR A 147 -12.16 -6.10 -16.88
C THR A 147 -11.92 -4.65 -17.23
N ILE A 148 -11.00 -4.37 -18.15
CA ILE A 148 -10.79 -3.01 -18.68
C ILE A 148 -12.08 -2.40 -19.25
N LYS A 149 -12.94 -3.21 -19.84
CA LYS A 149 -14.26 -2.77 -20.29
C LYS A 149 -15.12 -2.25 -19.14
N GLU A 150 -15.15 -2.96 -18.01
CA GLU A 150 -15.91 -2.54 -16.84
C GLU A 150 -15.27 -1.36 -16.09
N LEU A 151 -13.94 -1.28 -16.08
CA LEU A 151 -13.23 -0.10 -15.59
C LEU A 151 -13.50 1.14 -16.47
N THR A 152 -13.64 0.96 -17.79
CA THR A 152 -14.03 2.04 -18.70
C THR A 152 -15.46 2.50 -18.42
N SER A 153 -16.39 1.55 -18.25
CA SER A 153 -17.77 1.83 -17.84
C SER A 153 -17.82 2.57 -16.49
N MET A 154 -17.01 2.14 -15.53
CA MET A 154 -16.89 2.74 -14.21
C MET A 154 -16.34 4.17 -14.28
N ASN A 155 -15.27 4.40 -15.05
CA ASN A 155 -14.67 5.72 -15.21
C ASN A 155 -15.67 6.74 -15.76
N ASN A 156 -16.52 6.31 -16.69
CA ASN A 156 -17.52 7.17 -17.32
C ASN A 156 -18.74 7.42 -16.43
N SER A 157 -19.24 6.38 -15.74
CA SER A 157 -20.48 6.45 -14.98
C SER A 157 -20.29 6.90 -13.53
N LYS A 158 -19.18 6.51 -12.91
CA LYS A 158 -18.84 6.74 -11.51
C LYS A 158 -17.34 7.08 -11.39
N PRO A 159 -16.90 8.23 -11.93
CA PRO A 159 -15.49 8.62 -11.95
C PRO A 159 -14.86 8.70 -10.55
N VAL A 160 -15.66 8.81 -9.49
CA VAL A 160 -15.19 8.80 -8.10
C VAL A 160 -14.38 7.53 -7.77
N PHE A 161 -14.65 6.39 -8.39
CA PHE A 161 -13.89 5.17 -8.10
C PHE A 161 -12.42 5.27 -8.52
N LEU A 162 -12.11 5.97 -9.63
CA LEU A 162 -10.75 6.07 -10.19
C LEU A 162 -10.12 7.45 -10.01
N ASN A 163 -10.87 8.53 -10.28
CA ASN A 163 -10.36 9.91 -10.29
C ASN A 163 -10.36 10.58 -8.90
N ARG A 164 -11.14 10.05 -7.95
CA ARG A 164 -11.07 10.40 -6.53
C ARG A 164 -10.92 9.10 -5.73
N PRO A 165 -9.79 8.42 -5.91
CA PRO A 165 -9.71 6.97 -5.92
C PRO A 165 -10.34 6.36 -4.67
N TRP A 166 -11.47 5.68 -4.85
CA TRP A 166 -11.98 4.75 -3.84
C TRP A 166 -11.35 3.38 -4.00
N ILE A 167 -10.84 3.10 -5.20
CA ILE A 167 -10.08 1.89 -5.52
C ILE A 167 -8.74 2.24 -6.18
N ILE A 168 -7.79 1.32 -6.06
CA ILE A 168 -6.47 1.37 -6.70
C ILE A 168 -6.32 0.16 -7.61
N LEU A 169 -5.89 0.41 -8.84
CA LEU A 169 -5.57 -0.61 -9.84
C LEU A 169 -4.18 -1.16 -9.55
N GLN A 170 -4.03 -2.48 -9.53
CA GLN A 170 -2.75 -3.15 -9.28
C GLN A 170 -2.02 -3.56 -10.57
N ASP A 171 -2.47 -3.07 -11.73
CA ASP A 171 -1.82 -3.29 -13.03
C ASP A 171 -1.37 -1.96 -13.64
N ILE A 172 -0.05 -1.82 -13.84
CA ILE A 172 0.62 -0.66 -14.43
C ILE A 172 0.03 -0.26 -15.80
N ARG A 173 -0.31 -1.25 -16.64
CA ARG A 173 -0.87 -1.03 -17.98
C ARG A 173 -2.23 -0.35 -17.87
N ALA A 174 -3.04 -0.76 -16.90
CA ALA A 174 -4.33 -0.15 -16.62
C ALA A 174 -4.19 1.26 -16.05
N ILE A 175 -3.27 1.48 -15.10
CA ILE A 175 -2.97 2.81 -14.54
C ILE A 175 -2.61 3.80 -15.65
N ASN A 176 -1.75 3.38 -16.57
CA ASN A 176 -1.33 4.18 -17.72
C ASN A 176 -2.50 4.45 -18.68
N LYS A 177 -3.32 3.44 -18.98
CA LYS A 177 -4.52 3.58 -19.82
C LYS A 177 -5.48 4.63 -19.28
N PHE A 178 -5.70 4.66 -17.96
CA PHE A 178 -6.61 5.60 -17.30
C PHE A 178 -5.94 6.91 -16.82
N ARG A 179 -4.63 7.09 -17.04
CA ARG A 179 -3.86 8.29 -16.65
C ARG A 179 -3.97 8.62 -15.15
N LEU A 180 -3.90 7.58 -14.33
CA LEU A 180 -4.05 7.68 -12.87
C LEU A 180 -2.75 7.96 -12.11
N MET A 181 -1.59 7.97 -12.80
CA MET A 181 -0.25 8.16 -12.22
C MET A 181 -0.15 9.34 -11.25
N SER A 182 -0.41 10.55 -11.74
CA SER A 182 -0.46 11.77 -10.90
C SER A 182 -1.36 11.65 -9.66
N LYS A 183 -2.41 10.84 -9.71
CA LYS A 183 -3.35 10.65 -8.59
C LYS A 183 -2.74 9.66 -7.60
N TYR A 184 -2.02 8.66 -8.07
CA TYR A 184 -1.38 7.65 -7.22
C TYR A 184 -0.13 8.20 -6.52
N GLU A 185 0.63 9.07 -7.16
CA GLU A 185 1.70 9.83 -6.49
C GLU A 185 1.17 10.66 -5.31
N GLU A 186 -0.01 11.27 -5.46
CA GLU A 186 -0.66 11.99 -4.37
C GLU A 186 -1.05 11.05 -3.22
N VAL A 187 -1.47 9.81 -3.52
CA VAL A 187 -1.69 8.75 -2.51
C VAL A 187 -0.37 8.38 -1.83
N ALA A 188 0.71 8.23 -2.59
CA ALA A 188 2.03 7.87 -2.06
C ALA A 188 2.57 8.93 -1.09
N LYS A 189 2.35 10.21 -1.38
CA LYS A 189 2.71 11.33 -0.50
C LYS A 189 1.98 11.25 0.86
N VAL A 190 0.72 10.80 0.86
CA VAL A 190 -0.05 10.50 2.09
C VAL A 190 0.53 9.28 2.84
N ASN A 191 1.14 8.31 2.16
CA ASN A 191 1.77 7.19 2.84
C ASN A 191 3.05 7.57 3.60
N GLN A 192 3.71 8.66 3.19
CA GLN A 192 4.89 9.20 3.86
C GLN A 192 4.57 10.07 5.09
N LEU A 193 3.30 10.17 5.52
CA LEU A 193 2.88 10.98 6.67
C LEU A 193 3.70 10.72 7.94
N LYS A 194 4.18 9.50 8.18
CA LYS A 194 5.08 9.20 9.32
C LYS A 194 6.41 9.95 9.23
N LYS A 195 7.05 9.93 8.05
CA LYS A 195 8.29 10.68 7.80
C LYS A 195 8.01 12.18 7.82
N LEU A 196 6.87 12.58 7.25
CA LEU A 196 6.43 13.97 7.21
C LEU A 196 6.20 14.56 8.61
N PHE A 197 5.53 13.84 9.51
CA PHE A 197 5.33 14.31 10.88
C PHE A 197 6.64 14.35 11.67
N ALA A 198 7.58 13.45 11.35
CA ALA A 198 8.91 13.44 11.95
C ALA A 198 9.79 14.63 11.55
N THR A 199 9.51 15.32 10.42
CA THR A 199 10.26 16.54 10.06
C THR A 199 9.89 17.72 10.96
N GLY A 200 8.70 17.71 11.57
CA GLY A 200 8.18 18.82 12.39
C GLY A 200 7.87 20.09 11.60
N ASP A 201 7.96 20.06 10.26
CA ASP A 201 7.65 21.23 9.42
C ASP A 201 6.14 21.34 9.20
N ASN A 202 5.49 22.17 10.03
CA ASN A 202 4.04 22.39 9.98
C ASN A 202 3.55 22.89 8.61
N LYS A 203 4.34 23.70 7.89
CA LYS A 203 3.93 24.21 6.56
C LYS A 203 3.95 23.11 5.51
N LEU A 204 4.97 22.26 5.55
CA LEU A 204 5.07 21.12 4.65
C LEU A 204 3.98 20.07 4.94
N ILE A 205 3.68 19.84 6.23
CA ILE A 205 2.56 19.01 6.66
C ILE A 205 1.25 19.56 6.12
N GLU A 206 0.97 20.83 6.35
CA GLU A 206 -0.25 21.50 5.88
C GLU A 206 -0.41 21.39 4.36
N LYS A 207 0.64 21.71 3.59
CA LYS A 207 0.60 21.64 2.11
C LYS A 207 0.32 20.23 1.60
N THR A 208 0.94 19.21 2.21
CA THR A 208 0.74 17.81 1.83
C THR A 208 -0.70 17.36 2.12
N ILE A 209 -1.23 17.72 3.29
CA ILE A 209 -2.62 17.40 3.67
C ILE A 209 -3.62 18.12 2.74
N GLU A 210 -3.38 19.39 2.41
CA GLU A 210 -4.23 20.12 1.46
C GLU A 210 -4.22 19.50 0.06
N SER A 211 -3.06 19.02 -0.40
CA SER A 211 -2.96 18.28 -1.67
C SER A 211 -3.82 17.03 -1.62
N ALA A 212 -3.66 16.19 -0.60
CA ALA A 212 -4.43 14.96 -0.43
C ALA A 212 -5.95 15.21 -0.37
N LEU A 213 -6.37 16.29 0.30
CA LEU A 213 -7.77 16.69 0.38
C LEU A 213 -8.34 17.09 -0.99
N LYS A 214 -7.59 17.85 -1.79
CA LYS A 214 -7.99 18.22 -3.16
C LYS A 214 -8.18 16.98 -4.05
N SER A 215 -7.39 15.94 -3.81
CA SER A 215 -7.43 14.67 -4.53
C SER A 215 -8.51 13.71 -4.03
N GLY A 216 -9.33 14.12 -3.06
CA GLY A 216 -10.43 13.32 -2.52
C GLY A 216 -9.99 12.24 -1.51
N MET A 217 -8.75 12.30 -1.00
CA MET A 217 -8.16 11.28 -0.13
C MET A 217 -8.41 11.51 1.36
N ARG A 218 -9.40 12.34 1.70
CA ARG A 218 -9.71 12.72 3.09
C ARG A 218 -9.82 11.50 4.00
N GLU A 219 -10.58 10.48 3.59
CA GLU A 219 -10.84 9.30 4.41
C GLU A 219 -9.59 8.43 4.61
N VAL A 220 -8.73 8.32 3.58
CA VAL A 220 -7.45 7.61 3.66
C VAL A 220 -6.53 8.31 4.68
N VAL A 221 -6.43 9.63 4.59
CA VAL A 221 -5.66 10.46 5.53
C VAL A 221 -6.20 10.29 6.95
N ILE A 222 -7.52 10.39 7.16
CA ILE A 222 -8.16 10.20 8.47
C ILE A 222 -7.84 8.82 9.05
N SER A 223 -8.03 7.76 8.26
CA SER A 223 -7.74 6.38 8.68
C SER A 223 -6.29 6.21 9.12
N LYS A 224 -5.36 6.75 8.33
CA LYS A 224 -3.92 6.70 8.64
C LYS A 224 -3.58 7.48 9.91
N VAL A 225 -4.07 8.70 10.02
CA VAL A 225 -3.86 9.59 11.16
C VAL A 225 -4.41 8.97 12.44
N ARG A 226 -5.62 8.39 12.40
CA ARG A 226 -6.22 7.66 13.53
C ARG A 226 -5.41 6.43 13.92
N THR A 227 -4.96 5.64 12.94
CA THR A 227 -4.08 4.49 13.20
C THR A 227 -2.77 4.92 13.86
N MET A 228 -2.18 6.02 13.38
CA MET A 228 -0.93 6.55 13.94
C MET A 228 -1.11 7.14 15.34
N TYR A 229 -2.25 7.77 15.62
CA TYR A 229 -2.62 8.25 16.95
C TYR A 229 -2.81 7.07 17.93
N ASN A 230 -3.61 6.08 17.55
CA ASN A 230 -3.89 4.89 18.37
C ASN A 230 -2.62 4.09 18.70
N ASN A 231 -1.66 4.04 17.76
CA ASN A 231 -0.39 3.33 17.94
C ASN A 231 0.71 4.20 18.59
N GLY A 232 0.39 5.41 19.05
CA GLY A 232 1.32 6.32 19.72
C GLY A 232 2.39 6.96 18.83
N VAL A 233 2.32 6.75 17.51
CA VAL A 233 3.26 7.32 16.53
C VAL A 233 2.98 8.80 16.29
N LEU A 234 1.71 9.21 16.33
CA LEU A 234 1.29 10.61 16.27
C LEU A 234 0.94 11.07 17.69
N ASN A 235 1.88 11.76 18.33
CA ASN A 235 1.73 12.24 19.72
C ASN A 235 1.90 13.77 19.87
N ASN A 236 2.27 14.47 18.79
CA ASN A 236 2.45 15.92 18.82
C ASN A 236 1.09 16.63 18.78
N THR A 237 0.70 17.25 19.88
CA THR A 237 -0.59 17.95 20.05
C THR A 237 -0.81 19.08 19.05
N HIS A 238 0.25 19.79 18.62
CA HIS A 238 0.12 20.86 17.63
C HIS A 238 -0.21 20.30 16.24
N ILE A 239 0.44 19.20 15.86
CA ILE A 239 0.16 18.51 14.60
C ILE A 239 -1.24 17.88 14.63
N ILE A 240 -1.64 17.29 15.76
CA ILE A 240 -2.99 16.72 15.93
C ILE A 240 -4.05 17.80 15.70
N LYS A 241 -3.98 18.95 16.39
CA LYS A 241 -4.93 20.05 16.19
C LYS A 241 -4.98 20.55 14.75
N LEU A 242 -3.82 20.73 14.11
CA LEU A 242 -3.74 21.12 12.70
C LEU A 242 -4.50 20.13 11.79
N LEU A 243 -4.34 18.82 12.05
CA LEU A 243 -5.01 17.78 11.29
C LEU A 243 -6.52 17.78 11.56
N GLU A 244 -6.96 17.94 12.81
CA GLU A 244 -8.39 18.01 13.15
C GLU A 244 -9.09 19.17 12.44
N ASP A 245 -8.46 20.36 12.44
CA ASP A 245 -8.97 21.55 11.77
C ASP A 245 -9.09 21.36 10.26
N LYS A 246 -8.04 20.82 9.62
CA LYS A 246 -7.99 20.64 8.15
C LYS A 246 -8.87 19.51 7.68
N LEU A 247 -8.90 18.40 8.40
CA LEU A 247 -9.70 17.23 8.06
C LEU A 247 -11.17 17.42 8.49
N ARG A 248 -11.47 18.40 9.34
CA ARG A 248 -12.80 18.57 9.97
C ARG A 248 -13.27 17.27 10.60
N PHE A 249 -12.40 16.67 11.39
CA PHE A 249 -12.60 15.36 11.99
C PHE A 249 -11.85 15.28 13.33
N GLU A 250 -12.53 14.80 14.37
CA GLU A 250 -11.92 14.59 15.68
C GLU A 250 -11.09 13.30 15.69
N ILE A 251 -9.78 13.44 15.89
CA ILE A 251 -8.84 12.33 15.92
C ILE A 251 -8.81 11.74 17.33
N ALA A 252 -8.72 12.62 18.34
CA ALA A 252 -8.75 12.27 19.74
C ALA A 252 -10.19 12.31 20.26
N SER A 253 -10.94 11.22 20.06
CA SER A 253 -12.21 11.03 20.77
C SER A 253 -11.90 10.48 22.16
N ASN A 254 -12.08 11.31 23.19
CA ASN A 254 -12.15 10.86 24.59
C ASN A 254 -13.43 10.06 24.83
#